data_AF-A0A3R7MKR3-F1
#
_entry.id   AF-A0A3R7MKR3-F1
#
_cell.length_a   1.000
_cell.length_b   1.000
_cell.length_c   1.000
_cell.angle_alpha   90.00
_cell.angle_beta   90.00
_cell.angle_gamma   90.00
#
_symmetry.space_group_name_H-M   'P 1'
#
loop_
_entity.id
_entity.type
_entity.pdbx_description
1 polymer ?
#
loop_
_entity_poly.entity_id
_entity_poly.type
_entity_poly.pdbx_seq_one_letter_code
_entity_poly.pdbx_strand_id
1 'polypeptide(L)'
;MREANAARLLDLCTLEISSLSFSSSIVAATAMCYMTSPQLASQVSGYSTEEMQACYDWMAAFAVTVHEMGPMQLKSFSQVAQDDIHNIQTHSVDLDTLERAQIRLSQIQSSSSRSSPQTTEVSVAMLTPPKTDEKTRFVEYTG
;
A
#
# COMPACT_ATOMS: atom_id res chain seq x y z
N MET A 1 -18.82 16.47 -2.03
CA MET A 1 -18.71 15.07 -2.50
C MET A 1 -17.29 14.51 -2.40
N ARG A 2 -16.21 15.27 -2.68
CA ARG A 2 -14.81 14.80 -2.50
C ARG A 2 -14.35 14.73 -1.04
N GLU A 3 -14.79 15.67 -0.19
CA GLU A 3 -14.41 15.74 1.24
C GLU A 3 -14.87 14.52 2.04
N ALA A 4 -16.10 14.05 1.79
CA ALA A 4 -16.66 12.86 2.42
C ALA A 4 -15.82 11.59 2.17
N ASN A 5 -15.09 11.54 1.05
CA ASN A 5 -14.21 10.43 0.74
C ASN A 5 -12.85 10.54 1.47
N ALA A 6 -12.42 11.75 1.86
CA ALA A 6 -11.23 11.92 2.70
C ALA A 6 -11.47 11.36 4.11
N ALA A 7 -12.60 11.73 4.73
CA ALA A 7 -12.99 11.21 6.04
C ALA A 7 -13.14 9.66 6.01
N ARG A 8 -13.79 9.12 4.98
CA ARG A 8 -13.92 7.65 4.80
C ARG A 8 -12.58 6.94 4.66
N LEU A 9 -11.66 7.52 3.88
CA LEU A 9 -10.32 6.97 3.73
C LEU A 9 -9.56 6.99 5.06
N LEU A 10 -9.67 8.09 5.82
CA LEU A 10 -9.09 8.19 7.14
C LEU A 10 -9.69 7.18 8.13
N ASP A 11 -11.01 7.04 8.17
CA ASP A 11 -11.68 6.02 9.00
C ASP A 11 -11.08 4.65 8.72
N LEU A 12 -10.96 4.25 7.45
CA LEU A 12 -10.40 2.95 7.07
C LEU A 12 -8.91 2.82 7.45
N CYS A 13 -8.11 3.85 7.18
CA CYS A 13 -6.69 3.87 7.53
C CYS A 13 -6.47 3.74 9.04
N THR A 14 -7.31 4.37 9.86
CA THR A 14 -7.19 4.31 11.33
C THR A 14 -7.59 2.97 11.93
N LEU A 15 -8.38 2.16 11.21
CA LEU A 15 -8.66 0.77 11.61
C LEU A 15 -7.44 -0.15 11.43
N GLU A 16 -6.50 0.22 10.55
CA GLU A 16 -5.27 -0.52 10.35
C GLU A 16 -4.18 -0.06 11.34
N ILE A 17 -3.66 -0.99 12.13
CA ILE A 17 -2.68 -0.70 13.19
C ILE A 17 -1.36 -0.12 12.64
N SER A 18 -0.94 -0.53 11.44
CA SER A 18 0.30 -0.03 10.84
C SER A 18 0.28 1.48 10.51
N SER A 19 -0.91 2.12 10.52
CA SER A 19 -1.06 3.58 10.40
C SER A 19 -0.34 4.35 11.51
N LEU A 20 -0.14 3.75 12.68
CA LEU A 20 0.59 4.33 13.81
C LEU A 20 2.09 4.54 13.54
N SER A 21 2.60 4.01 12.42
CA SER A 21 3.95 4.30 11.93
C SER A 21 4.09 5.72 11.36
N PHE A 22 2.96 6.42 11.14
CA PHE A 22 2.88 7.78 10.62
C PHE A 22 2.21 8.70 11.65
N SER A 23 2.54 9.99 11.65
CA SER A 23 1.79 10.96 12.45
C SER A 23 0.39 11.17 11.87
N SER A 24 -0.60 11.47 12.72
CA SER A 24 -1.97 11.73 12.26
C SER A 24 -2.04 12.87 11.25
N SER A 25 -1.16 13.87 11.35
CA SER A 25 -1.05 14.97 10.39
C SER A 25 -0.54 14.51 9.01
N ILE A 26 0.44 13.60 8.96
CA ILE A 26 0.91 13.01 7.69
C ILE A 26 -0.18 12.13 7.07
N VAL A 27 -0.90 11.33 7.86
CA VAL A 27 -2.02 10.51 7.36
C VAL A 27 -3.13 11.42 6.78
N ALA A 28 -3.49 12.50 7.48
CA ALA A 28 -4.46 13.48 6.99
C ALA A 28 -4.01 14.18 5.69
N ALA A 29 -2.77 14.66 5.64
CA ALA A 29 -2.20 15.30 4.45
C ALA A 29 -2.13 14.34 3.25
N THR A 30 -1.75 13.08 3.50
CA THR A 30 -1.68 12.04 2.47
C THR A 30 -3.07 11.67 1.94
N ALA A 31 -4.09 11.58 2.81
CA ALA A 31 -5.47 11.38 2.36
C ALA A 31 -5.95 12.54 1.46
N MET A 32 -5.54 13.77 1.76
CA MET A 32 -5.78 14.93 0.89
C MET A 32 -5.12 14.80 -0.48
N CYS A 33 -3.92 14.20 -0.57
CA CYS A 33 -3.28 13.91 -1.87
C CYS A 33 -4.18 13.03 -2.76
N TYR A 34 -4.76 11.96 -2.18
CA TYR A 34 -5.65 11.04 -2.91
C TYR A 34 -6.99 11.67 -3.32
N MET A 35 -7.51 12.62 -2.54
CA MET A 35 -8.84 13.20 -2.77
C MET A 35 -8.84 14.49 -3.60
N THR A 36 -7.70 15.18 -3.63
CA THR A 36 -7.57 16.47 -4.30
C THR A 36 -6.43 16.43 -5.33
N SER A 37 -5.25 16.87 -4.94
CA SER A 37 -4.01 16.78 -5.71
C SER A 37 -2.82 16.87 -4.75
N PRO A 38 -1.66 16.27 -5.08
CA PRO A 38 -0.45 16.39 -4.28
C PRO A 38 -0.03 17.85 -4.04
N GLN A 39 -0.18 18.72 -5.04
CA GLN A 39 0.20 20.13 -4.95
C GLN A 39 -0.63 20.88 -3.91
N LEU A 40 -1.96 20.70 -3.94
CA LEU A 40 -2.84 21.34 -2.96
C LEU A 40 -2.60 20.78 -1.55
N ALA A 41 -2.44 19.46 -1.43
CA ALA A 41 -2.17 18.81 -0.15
C ALA A 41 -0.87 19.31 0.48
N SER A 42 0.21 19.45 -0.30
CA SER A 42 1.46 20.06 0.15
C SER A 42 1.28 21.51 0.56
N GLN A 43 0.54 22.30 -0.24
CA GLN A 43 0.30 23.72 0.06
C GLN A 43 -0.44 23.93 1.39
N VAL A 44 -1.46 23.11 1.69
CA VAL A 44 -2.30 23.29 2.88
C VAL A 44 -1.73 22.63 4.13
N SER A 45 -0.92 21.57 3.99
CA SER A 45 -0.34 20.83 5.12
C SER A 45 1.06 21.29 5.50
N GLY A 46 1.80 21.89 4.56
CA GLY A 46 3.21 22.24 4.73
C GLY A 46 4.19 21.09 4.52
N TYR A 47 3.71 19.87 4.22
CA TYR A 47 4.57 18.73 3.91
C TYR A 47 4.94 18.70 2.42
N SER A 48 6.20 18.38 2.14
CA SER A 48 6.68 18.04 0.80
C SER A 48 6.11 16.69 0.35
N THR A 49 6.17 16.43 -0.96
CA THR A 49 5.74 15.12 -1.51
C THR A 49 6.64 14.01 -1.00
N GLU A 50 7.94 14.30 -0.84
CA GLU A 50 8.95 13.38 -0.32
C GLU A 50 8.65 12.97 1.13
N GLU A 51 8.25 13.91 1.98
CA GLU A 51 7.86 13.63 3.38
C GLU A 51 6.61 12.75 3.46
N MET A 52 5.67 12.89 2.52
CA MET A 52 4.44 12.09 2.48
C MET A 52 4.61 10.74 1.76
N GLN A 53 5.67 10.54 0.99
CA GLN A 53 5.81 9.42 0.04
C GLN A 53 5.58 8.05 0.68
N ALA A 54 6.20 7.79 1.84
CA ALA A 54 6.06 6.50 2.52
C ALA A 54 4.60 6.22 2.96
N CYS A 55 3.90 7.26 3.45
CA CYS A 55 2.50 7.15 3.80
C CYS A 55 1.62 7.03 2.54
N TYR A 56 1.96 7.74 1.47
CA TYR A 56 1.26 7.70 0.20
C TYR A 56 1.26 6.30 -0.40
N ASP A 57 2.42 5.64 -0.43
CA ASP A 57 2.56 4.28 -0.96
C ASP A 57 1.81 3.25 -0.11
N TRP A 58 1.88 3.38 1.22
CA TRP A 58 1.10 2.54 2.14
C TRP A 58 -0.42 2.75 1.97
N MET A 59 -0.85 4.02 1.84
CA MET A 59 -2.26 4.40 1.76
C MET A 59 -2.92 3.98 0.44
N ALA A 60 -2.13 3.63 -0.59
CA ALA A 60 -2.63 3.20 -1.89
C ALA A 60 -3.63 2.02 -1.80
N ALA A 61 -3.35 1.03 -0.96
CA ALA A 61 -4.23 -0.12 -0.75
C ALA A 61 -5.64 0.29 -0.27
N PHE A 62 -5.68 1.26 0.64
CA PHE A 62 -6.89 1.76 1.27
C PHE A 62 -7.64 2.70 0.32
N ALA A 63 -6.93 3.57 -0.40
CA ALA A 63 -7.51 4.47 -1.38
C ALA A 63 -8.22 3.72 -2.52
N VAL A 64 -7.60 2.67 -3.05
CA VAL A 64 -8.23 1.79 -4.06
C VAL A 64 -9.47 1.11 -3.48
N THR A 65 -9.38 0.59 -2.25
CA THR A 65 -10.53 -0.06 -1.59
C THR A 65 -11.71 0.89 -1.42
N VAL A 66 -11.47 2.14 -1.01
CA VAL A 66 -12.50 3.17 -0.88
C VAL A 66 -13.07 3.57 -2.24
N HIS A 67 -12.23 3.66 -3.28
CA HIS A 67 -12.68 3.96 -4.63
C HIS A 67 -13.69 2.94 -5.14
N GLU A 68 -13.43 1.64 -4.92
CA GLU A 68 -14.32 0.56 -5.34
C GLU A 68 -15.65 0.50 -4.57
N MET A 69 -15.70 1.03 -3.35
CA MET A 69 -16.97 1.17 -2.59
C MET A 69 -17.93 2.15 -3.26
N GLY A 70 -17.44 2.98 -4.18
CA GLY A 70 -18.22 4.00 -4.87
C GLY A 70 -18.54 5.22 -3.99
N PRO A 71 -19.40 6.12 -4.49
CA PRO A 71 -19.66 7.40 -3.84
C PRO A 71 -20.31 7.24 -2.46
N MET A 72 -19.81 7.99 -1.48
CA MET A 72 -20.52 8.15 -0.21
C MET A 72 -21.82 8.92 -0.42
N GLN A 73 -22.94 8.36 0.04
CA GLN A 73 -24.16 9.15 0.22
C GLN A 73 -24.09 9.87 1.56
N LEU A 74 -24.15 11.21 1.52
CA LEU A 74 -24.21 12.02 2.73
C LEU A 74 -25.55 11.76 3.41
N LYS A 75 -25.53 11.32 4.67
CA LYS A 75 -26.75 11.12 5.45
C LYS A 75 -27.35 12.48 5.79
N SER A 76 -28.66 12.61 5.69
CA SER A 76 -29.38 13.77 6.21
C SER A 76 -29.66 13.57 7.70
N PHE A 77 -29.33 14.57 8.53
CA PHE A 77 -29.66 14.57 9.95
C PHE A 77 -30.61 15.75 10.22
N SER A 78 -31.86 15.46 10.62
CA SER A 78 -32.92 16.47 10.77
C SER A 78 -32.67 17.50 11.88
N GLN A 79 -31.75 17.19 12.81
CA GLN A 79 -31.40 18.03 13.95
C GLN A 79 -30.08 18.79 13.76
N VAL A 80 -29.44 18.68 12.58
CA VAL A 80 -28.13 19.28 12.29
C VAL A 80 -28.28 20.25 11.12
N ALA A 81 -27.66 21.42 11.23
CA ALA A 81 -27.63 22.39 10.14
C ALA A 81 -26.95 21.78 8.90
N GLN A 82 -27.43 22.11 7.69
CA GLN A 82 -26.89 21.51 6.46
C GLN A 82 -25.38 21.71 6.31
N ASP A 83 -24.87 22.89 6.68
CA ASP A 83 -23.45 23.22 6.64
C ASP A 83 -22.61 22.43 7.66
N ASP A 84 -23.22 21.75 8.64
CA ASP A 84 -22.55 21.02 9.72
C ASP A 84 -22.71 19.49 9.60
N ILE A 85 -23.50 19.00 8.63
CA ILE A 85 -23.74 17.57 8.41
C ILE A 85 -22.45 16.79 8.17
N HIS A 86 -21.46 17.41 7.53
CA HIS A 86 -20.18 16.78 7.21
C HIS A 86 -19.34 16.44 8.46
N ASN A 87 -19.64 17.05 9.62
CA ASN A 87 -18.95 16.78 10.89
C ASN A 87 -19.54 15.60 11.67
N ILE A 88 -20.68 15.05 11.23
CA ILE A 88 -21.28 13.89 11.90
C ILE A 88 -20.53 12.63 11.49
N GLN A 89 -19.88 11.97 12.46
CA GLN A 89 -19.22 10.69 12.24
C GLN A 89 -20.23 9.67 11.71
N THR A 90 -19.90 9.02 10.60
CA THR A 90 -20.72 7.94 10.02
C THR A 90 -19.97 6.62 10.09
N HIS A 91 -20.68 5.53 10.36
CA HIS A 91 -20.13 4.17 10.25
C HIS A 91 -20.15 3.75 8.77
N SER A 92 -19.20 4.27 8.00
CA SER A 92 -19.18 4.13 6.54
C SER A 92 -18.21 3.08 6.00
N VAL A 93 -17.36 2.55 6.88
CA VAL A 93 -16.44 1.43 6.65
C VAL A 93 -16.65 0.37 7.72
N ASP A 94 -16.39 -0.88 7.39
CA ASP A 94 -16.54 -2.05 8.26
C ASP A 94 -15.28 -2.94 8.20
N LEU A 95 -15.27 -4.01 9.00
CA LEU A 95 -14.13 -4.93 9.08
C LEU A 95 -13.92 -5.72 7.78
N ASP A 96 -14.98 -6.03 7.03
CA ASP A 96 -14.87 -6.67 5.72
C ASP A 96 -14.14 -5.75 4.73
N THR A 97 -14.37 -4.44 4.84
CA THR A 97 -13.65 -3.43 4.05
C THR A 97 -12.18 -3.34 4.44
N LEU A 98 -11.88 -3.41 5.74
CA LEU A 98 -10.50 -3.49 6.24
C LEU A 98 -9.78 -4.73 5.71
N GLU A 99 -10.41 -5.91 5.76
CA GLU A 99 -9.83 -7.16 5.27
C GLU A 99 -9.46 -7.06 3.78
N ARG A 100 -10.34 -6.50 2.94
CA ARG A 100 -10.03 -6.25 1.53
C ARG A 100 -8.82 -5.32 1.34
N ALA A 101 -8.71 -4.27 2.16
CA ALA A 101 -7.57 -3.36 2.10
C ALA A 101 -6.27 -4.03 2.54
N GLN A 102 -6.30 -4.87 3.58
CA GLN A 102 -5.14 -5.63 4.07
C GLN A 102 -4.64 -6.66 3.03
N ILE A 103 -5.55 -7.34 2.33
CA ILE A 103 -5.20 -8.22 1.22
C ILE A 103 -4.44 -7.45 0.13
N ARG A 104 -4.94 -6.25 -0.24
CA ARG A 104 -4.26 -5.39 -1.23
C ARG A 104 -2.90 -4.91 -0.74
N LEU A 105 -2.79 -4.49 0.52
CA LEU A 105 -1.53 -4.05 1.11
C LEU A 105 -0.48 -5.16 1.03
N SER A 106 -0.85 -6.39 1.35
CA SER A 106 0.02 -7.58 1.25
C SER A 106 0.45 -7.85 -0.19
N GLN A 107 -0.47 -7.71 -1.16
CA GLN A 107 -0.16 -7.86 -2.59
C GLN A 107 0.86 -6.82 -3.06
N ILE A 108 0.67 -5.54 -2.72
CA ILE A 108 1.59 -4.44 -3.05
C ILE A 108 2.98 -4.74 -2.48
N GLN A 109 3.08 -5.09 -1.20
CA GLN A 109 4.35 -5.42 -0.54
C GLN A 109 5.06 -6.62 -1.19
N SER A 110 4.30 -7.66 -1.55
CA SER A 110 4.85 -8.84 -2.23
C SER A 110 5.38 -8.52 -3.64
N SER A 111 4.74 -7.59 -4.35
CA SER A 111 5.14 -7.17 -5.70
C SER A 111 6.42 -6.34 -5.69
N SER A 112 6.59 -5.43 -4.73
CA SER A 112 7.86 -4.70 -4.53
C SER A 112 9.02 -5.65 -4.28
N SER A 113 8.79 -6.73 -3.51
CA SER A 113 9.81 -7.72 -3.16
C SER A 113 10.27 -8.59 -4.34
N ARG A 114 9.46 -8.69 -5.40
CA ARG A 114 9.77 -9.47 -6.61
C ARG A 114 10.52 -8.69 -7.68
N SER A 115 10.80 -7.40 -7.45
CA SER A 115 11.59 -6.55 -8.35
C SER A 115 13.09 -6.89 -8.22
N SER A 116 13.49 -8.11 -8.60
CA SER A 116 14.90 -8.41 -8.88
C SER A 116 15.32 -7.72 -10.18
N PRO A 117 16.58 -7.28 -10.32
CA PRO A 117 17.07 -6.71 -11.57
C PRO A 117 16.86 -7.74 -12.69
N GLN A 118 16.30 -7.28 -13.80
CA GLN A 118 16.12 -8.07 -15.01
C GLN A 118 17.52 -8.46 -15.52
N THR A 119 17.95 -9.69 -15.20
CA THR A 119 19.19 -10.25 -15.73
C THR A 119 19.01 -10.32 -17.25
N THR A 120 19.75 -9.50 -17.99
CA THR A 120 19.93 -9.67 -19.43
C THR A 120 20.31 -11.12 -19.69
N GLU A 121 19.47 -11.84 -20.44
CA GLU A 121 19.69 -13.22 -20.84
C GLU A 121 21.00 -13.32 -21.65
N VAL A 122 22.10 -13.61 -20.98
CA VAL A 122 23.26 -14.23 -21.62
C VAL A 122 22.96 -15.72 -21.61
N SER A 123 22.68 -16.26 -22.79
CA SER A 123 22.40 -17.68 -23.01
C SER A 123 23.60 -18.54 -22.59
N VAL A 124 23.69 -18.93 -21.32
CA VAL A 124 24.64 -19.93 -20.87
C VAL A 124 23.96 -21.28 -21.02
N ALA A 125 24.40 -22.00 -22.05
CA ALA A 125 24.02 -23.35 -22.36
C ALA A 125 24.07 -24.24 -21.11
N MET A 126 22.90 -24.83 -20.83
CA MET A 126 22.67 -26.05 -20.08
C MET A 126 23.87 -27.02 -20.18
N LEU A 127 24.58 -27.22 -19.07
CA LEU A 127 25.52 -28.33 -18.91
C LEU A 127 25.19 -29.04 -17.60
N THR A 128 24.38 -30.08 -17.72
CA THR A 128 24.16 -31.07 -16.66
C THR A 128 25.49 -31.69 -16.21
N PRO A 129 25.67 -32.01 -14.91
CA PRO A 129 26.86 -32.70 -14.43
C PRO A 129 26.99 -34.10 -15.05
N PRO A 130 28.19 -34.56 -15.43
CA PRO A 130 28.36 -35.92 -15.94
C PRO A 130 28.30 -36.96 -14.80
N LYS A 131 27.82 -38.17 -15.14
CA LYS A 131 27.83 -39.34 -14.27
C LYS A 131 29.25 -39.85 -14.06
N THR A 132 29.58 -40.16 -12.81
CA THR A 132 30.85 -40.75 -12.40
C THR A 132 30.68 -42.27 -12.34
N ASP A 133 31.26 -42.99 -13.31
CA ASP A 133 31.51 -44.43 -13.19
C ASP A 133 32.97 -44.70 -13.57
N GLU A 134 33.69 -45.27 -12.59
CA GLU A 134 34.85 -46.17 -12.65
C GLU A 134 36.00 -45.89 -13.64
N LYS A 135 37.24 -45.79 -13.12
CA LYS A 135 38.31 -46.80 -13.36
C LYS A 135 39.70 -46.32 -12.92
N THR A 136 40.13 -46.91 -11.81
CA THR A 136 41.49 -47.37 -11.42
C THR A 136 42.67 -46.99 -12.34
N ARG A 137 43.73 -46.41 -11.77
CA ARG A 137 45.12 -46.89 -11.92
C ARG A 137 46.09 -46.22 -10.93
N PHE A 138 46.71 -47.07 -10.12
CA PHE A 138 48.05 -47.08 -9.53
C PHE A 138 48.82 -45.77 -9.35
N VAL A 139 49.22 -45.53 -8.09
CA VAL A 139 50.50 -44.89 -7.78
C VAL A 139 51.17 -45.71 -6.68
N GLU A 140 52.26 -46.40 -7.03
CA GLU A 140 53.25 -46.93 -6.09
C GLU A 140 54.03 -45.75 -5.48
N TYR A 141 54.25 -45.76 -4.17
CA TYR A 141 55.55 -45.85 -3.52
C TYR A 141 55.34 -45.75 -2.00
N THR A 142 55.51 -46.87 -1.31
CA THR A 142 55.93 -46.87 0.11
C THR A 142 57.42 -47.21 0.14
N GLY A 143 58.15 -46.59 1.07
CA GLY A 143 59.45 -47.09 1.51
C GLY A 143 59.33 -48.38 2.30
#